data_AF-A0A5B9G563-F1
#
_entry.id   AF-A0A5B9G563-F1
#
_cell.length_a   1.000
_cell.length_b   1.000
_cell.length_c   1.000
_cell.angle_alpha   90.00
_cell.angle_beta   90.00
_cell.angle_gamma   90.00
#
_symmetry.space_group_name_H-M   'P 1'
#
loop_
_entity.id
_entity.type
_entity.pdbx_description
1 polymer ?
#
loop_
_entity_poly.entity_id
_entity_poly.type
_entity_poly.pdbx_seq_one_letter_code
_entity_poly.pdbx_strand_id
1 'polypeptide(L)'
;MTDITAQIAAIAVDGEETRRLELALDPAAVQLLGAAIADRAREHSPSLVLSWAGDDIVLAHAVASALGVPRAVVSLDLGLISVDPQLEAGTRGMLVASTFTSETPIASIATMLGERGHELVLAAAIEGRAADVGETPFVALN
;
A
#
# COMPACT_ATOMS: atom_id res chain seq x y z
N MET A 1 21.75 -8.63 4.31
CA MET A 1 20.30 -8.86 4.46
C MET A 1 19.78 -7.69 5.28
N THR A 2 18.91 -6.86 4.73
CA THR A 2 18.39 -5.67 5.42
C THR A 2 17.55 -6.12 6.62
N ASP A 3 17.81 -5.55 7.78
CA ASP A 3 17.05 -5.83 9.01
C ASP A 3 15.73 -5.05 8.97
N ILE A 4 14.67 -5.71 8.48
CA ILE A 4 13.33 -5.13 8.35
C ILE A 4 12.79 -4.69 9.71
N THR A 5 13.02 -5.48 10.77
CA THR A 5 12.54 -5.16 12.12
C THR A 5 13.16 -3.86 12.63
N ALA A 6 14.45 -3.64 12.38
CA ALA A 6 15.11 -2.39 12.71
C ALA A 6 14.55 -1.19 11.93
N GLN A 7 14.20 -1.38 10.65
CA GLN A 7 13.60 -0.31 9.84
C GLN A 7 12.19 0.05 10.32
N ILE A 8 11.37 -0.95 10.68
CA ILE A 8 10.04 -0.70 11.23
C ILE A 8 10.14 0.03 12.58
N ALA A 9 11.09 -0.36 13.44
CA ALA A 9 11.31 0.31 14.72
C ALA A 9 11.73 1.79 14.57
N ALA A 10 12.48 2.13 13.51
CA ALA A 10 12.94 3.50 13.25
C ALA A 10 11.79 4.49 12.94
N ILE A 11 10.67 3.98 12.42
CA ILE A 11 9.48 4.78 12.08
C ILE A 11 8.32 4.56 13.05
N ALA A 12 8.49 3.72 14.07
CA ALA A 12 7.44 3.41 15.02
C ALA A 12 7.36 4.45 16.13
N VAL A 13 6.15 4.90 16.41
CA VAL A 13 5.82 5.81 17.51
C VAL A 13 4.82 5.11 18.41
N ASP A 14 5.18 4.94 19.68
CA ASP A 14 4.26 4.45 20.68
C ASP A 14 3.33 5.59 21.12
N GLY A 15 2.04 5.48 20.82
CA GLY A 15 0.99 6.36 21.33
C GLY A 15 0.35 5.80 22.61
N GLU A 16 -0.43 6.62 23.31
CA GLU A 16 -1.11 6.24 24.56
C GLU A 16 -2.06 5.03 24.40
N GLU A 17 -2.66 4.85 23.22
CA GLU A 17 -3.62 3.78 22.94
C GLU A 17 -3.18 2.80 21.84
N THR A 18 -2.38 3.27 20.88
CA THR A 18 -1.94 2.45 19.73
C THR A 18 -0.57 2.87 19.24
N ARG A 19 0.24 1.88 18.85
CA ARG A 19 1.47 2.07 18.09
C ARG A 19 1.11 2.52 16.67
N ARG A 20 1.80 3.53 16.17
CA ARG A 20 1.62 4.09 14.82
C ARG A 20 2.95 4.14 14.07
N LEU A 21 2.89 4.11 12.75
CA LEU A 21 4.06 4.24 11.90
C LEU A 21 4.09 5.64 11.30
N GLU A 22 5.05 6.46 11.75
CA GLU A 22 5.24 7.82 11.24
C GLU A 22 6.30 7.80 10.14
N LEU A 23 5.82 7.64 8.90
CA LEU A 23 6.67 7.49 7.71
C LEU A 23 7.57 8.71 7.45
N ALA A 24 7.26 9.87 8.03
CA ALA A 24 8.07 11.07 7.90
C ALA A 24 9.32 11.07 8.79
N LEU A 25 9.42 10.20 9.83
CA LEU A 25 10.53 10.21 10.78
C LEU A 25 11.86 9.78 10.14
N ASP A 26 11.83 8.74 9.32
CA ASP A 26 13.01 8.21 8.66
C ASP A 26 12.70 7.82 7.21
N PRO A 27 12.86 8.77 6.27
CA PRO A 27 12.66 8.50 4.85
C PRO A 27 13.57 7.39 4.30
N ALA A 28 14.77 7.20 4.87
CA ALA A 28 15.68 6.15 4.42
C ALA A 28 15.15 4.76 4.83
N ALA A 29 14.62 4.63 6.04
CA ALA A 29 13.92 3.42 6.46
C ALA A 29 12.72 3.11 5.57
N VAL A 30 11.90 4.12 5.22
CA VAL A 30 10.75 3.95 4.32
C VAL A 30 11.18 3.49 2.93
N GLN A 31 12.29 3.99 2.39
CA GLN A 31 12.81 3.51 1.10
C GLN A 31 13.23 2.02 1.17
N LEU A 32 13.87 1.60 2.27
CA LEU A 32 14.24 0.20 2.46
C LEU A 32 13.03 -0.72 2.63
N LEU A 33 12.01 -0.27 3.38
CA LEU A 33 10.74 -1.00 3.51
C LEU A 33 9.98 -1.07 2.18
N GLY A 34 9.94 0.03 1.43
CA GLY A 34 9.33 0.08 0.11
C GLY A 34 10.01 -0.88 -0.88
N ALA A 35 11.34 -0.95 -0.86
CA ALA A 35 12.10 -1.93 -1.65
C ALA A 35 11.78 -3.38 -1.25
N ALA A 36 11.65 -3.66 0.04
CA ALA A 36 11.30 -5.00 0.51
C ALA A 36 9.87 -5.43 0.11
N ILE A 37 8.91 -4.51 0.14
CA ILE A 37 7.55 -4.75 -0.39
C ILE A 37 7.61 -4.96 -1.91
N ALA A 38 8.34 -4.11 -2.63
CA ALA A 38 8.50 -4.21 -4.08
C ALA A 38 9.09 -5.56 -4.51
N ASP A 39 10.11 -6.06 -3.80
CA ASP A 39 10.73 -7.36 -4.07
C ASP A 39 9.72 -8.50 -4.01
N ARG A 40 8.83 -8.50 -3.01
CA ARG A 40 7.74 -9.49 -2.89
C ARG A 40 6.68 -9.28 -3.97
N ALA A 41 6.37 -8.03 -4.30
CA ALA A 41 5.34 -7.70 -5.28
C ALA A 41 5.68 -8.09 -6.72
N ARG A 42 6.97 -8.27 -7.06
CA ARG A 42 7.38 -8.57 -8.44
C ARG A 42 6.73 -9.84 -9.00
N GLU A 43 6.45 -10.83 -8.17
CA GLU A 43 5.79 -12.07 -8.62
C GLU A 43 4.36 -11.85 -9.14
N HIS A 44 3.71 -10.76 -8.72
CA HIS A 44 2.37 -10.38 -9.15
C HIS A 44 2.34 -9.48 -10.38
N SER A 45 3.51 -9.00 -10.83
CA SER A 45 3.67 -8.09 -11.98
C SER A 45 2.70 -6.88 -11.94
N PRO A 46 2.71 -6.07 -10.86
CA PRO A 46 1.91 -4.86 -10.82
C PRO A 46 2.42 -3.83 -11.85
N SER A 47 1.50 -3.07 -12.42
CA SER A 47 1.77 -1.96 -13.34
C SER A 47 1.51 -0.59 -12.72
N LEU A 48 0.94 -0.54 -11.52
CA LEU A 48 0.61 0.68 -10.78
C LEU A 48 0.61 0.40 -9.28
N VAL A 49 1.13 1.34 -8.49
CA VAL A 49 0.97 1.34 -7.02
C VAL A 49 -0.14 2.31 -6.61
N LEU A 50 -1.06 1.82 -5.79
CA LEU A 50 -2.17 2.56 -5.19
C LEU A 50 -1.87 2.79 -3.71
N SER A 51 -2.32 3.92 -3.18
CA SER A 51 -2.39 4.20 -1.73
C SER A 51 -3.67 4.93 -1.44
N TRP A 52 -4.16 4.83 -0.20
CA TRP A 52 -5.14 5.80 0.29
C TRP A 52 -4.48 7.17 0.46
N ALA A 53 -5.25 8.24 0.31
CA ALA A 53 -4.77 9.58 0.60
C ALA A 53 -4.32 9.72 2.06
N GLY A 54 -3.27 10.52 2.30
CA GLY A 54 -2.69 10.73 3.64
C GLY A 54 -1.29 10.18 3.75
N ASP A 55 -0.97 9.57 4.89
CA ASP A 55 0.41 9.26 5.29
C ASP A 55 1.04 8.16 4.42
N ASP A 56 0.24 7.21 3.93
CA ASP A 56 0.69 6.07 3.12
C ASP A 56 1.25 6.47 1.74
N ILE A 57 1.03 7.71 1.31
CA ILE A 57 1.56 8.24 0.04
C ILE A 57 3.08 8.11 -0.03
N VAL A 58 3.79 8.31 1.09
CA VAL A 58 5.26 8.23 1.14
C VAL A 58 5.72 6.80 0.90
N LEU A 59 5.06 5.82 1.54
CA LEU A 59 5.35 4.41 1.34
C LEU A 59 5.03 3.96 -0.08
N ALA A 60 3.86 4.33 -0.61
CA ALA A 60 3.50 4.01 -1.99
C ALA A 60 4.48 4.61 -3.00
N HIS A 61 4.98 5.81 -2.74
CA HIS A 61 6.04 6.40 -3.57
C HIS A 61 7.33 5.57 -3.54
N ALA A 62 7.78 5.13 -2.36
CA ALA A 62 8.96 4.27 -2.23
C ALA A 62 8.78 2.93 -2.97
N VAL A 63 7.63 2.28 -2.80
CA VAL A 63 7.31 1.01 -3.51
C VAL A 63 7.26 1.22 -5.01
N ALA A 64 6.56 2.26 -5.49
CA ALA A 64 6.45 2.58 -6.92
C ALA A 64 7.82 2.83 -7.55
N SER A 65 8.67 3.60 -6.87
CA SER A 65 10.05 3.88 -7.28
C SER A 65 10.88 2.60 -7.39
N ALA A 66 10.77 1.68 -6.41
CA ALA A 66 11.51 0.43 -6.41
C ALA A 66 11.02 -0.60 -7.46
N LEU A 67 9.75 -0.52 -7.84
CA LEU A 67 9.15 -1.32 -8.93
C LEU A 67 9.39 -0.70 -10.32
N GLY A 68 9.66 0.61 -10.39
CA GLY A 68 9.74 1.33 -11.66
C GLY A 68 8.38 1.54 -12.34
N VAL A 69 7.30 1.67 -11.55
CA VAL A 69 5.93 1.82 -12.04
C VAL A 69 5.29 3.13 -11.53
N PRO A 70 4.26 3.67 -12.20
CA PRO A 70 3.55 4.84 -11.72
C PRO A 70 2.82 4.58 -10.40
N ARG A 71 2.41 5.67 -9.74
CA ARG A 71 1.52 5.63 -8.56
C ARG A 71 0.22 6.38 -8.84
N ALA A 72 -0.84 5.98 -8.16
CA ALA A 72 -2.08 6.74 -8.04
C ALA A 72 -2.59 6.74 -6.59
N VAL A 73 -3.45 7.70 -6.28
CA VAL A 73 -4.02 7.90 -4.94
C VAL A 73 -5.50 7.61 -4.99
N VAL A 74 -5.94 6.80 -4.04
CA VAL A 74 -7.33 6.48 -3.76
C VAL A 74 -7.85 7.48 -2.72
N SER A 75 -8.97 8.12 -3.01
CA SER A 75 -9.66 8.99 -2.05
C SER A 75 -11.05 8.45 -1.76
N LEU A 76 -11.51 8.58 -0.51
CA LEU A 76 -12.88 8.31 -0.10
C LEU A 76 -13.53 9.64 0.29
N ASP A 77 -14.51 10.08 -0.49
CA ASP A 77 -15.26 11.31 -0.23
C ASP A 77 -16.76 11.03 -0.26
N LEU A 78 -17.44 11.27 0.86
CA LEU A 78 -18.89 11.01 1.04
C LEU A 78 -19.33 9.60 0.61
N GLY A 79 -18.49 8.59 0.84
CA GLY A 79 -18.75 7.20 0.47
C GLY A 79 -18.42 6.85 -0.99
N LEU A 80 -17.90 7.81 -1.76
CA LEU A 80 -17.45 7.61 -3.13
C LEU A 80 -15.94 7.41 -3.18
N ILE A 81 -15.52 6.33 -3.84
CA ILE A 81 -14.12 6.03 -4.07
C ILE A 81 -13.69 6.58 -5.44
N SER A 82 -12.66 7.42 -5.43
CA SER A 82 -12.02 7.96 -6.63
C SER A 82 -10.54 7.58 -6.66
N VAL A 83 -9.95 7.57 -7.86
CA VAL A 83 -8.52 7.29 -8.09
C VAL A 83 -7.97 8.37 -9.00
N ASP A 84 -6.86 8.98 -8.60
CA ASP A 84 -6.16 10.02 -9.36
C ASP A 84 -4.65 9.72 -9.46
N PRO A 85 -4.02 9.81 -10.65
CA PRO A 85 -4.63 10.14 -11.95
C PRO A 85 -5.57 9.05 -12.47
N GLN A 86 -6.31 9.35 -13.54
CA GLN A 86 -7.10 8.36 -14.26
C GLN A 86 -6.23 7.19 -14.73
N LEU A 87 -6.71 5.97 -14.54
CA LEU A 87 -5.98 4.75 -14.87
C LEU A 87 -6.05 4.40 -16.36
N GLU A 88 -4.96 3.83 -16.87
CA GLU A 88 -4.93 3.23 -18.20
C GLU A 88 -5.77 1.93 -18.22
N ALA A 89 -6.41 1.63 -19.34
CA ALA A 89 -7.23 0.41 -19.47
C ALA A 89 -6.41 -0.86 -19.15
N GLY A 90 -7.01 -1.79 -18.42
CA GLY A 90 -6.33 -3.05 -18.07
C GLY A 90 -5.24 -2.93 -16.99
N THR A 91 -5.11 -1.78 -16.32
CA THR A 91 -4.16 -1.58 -15.22
C THR A 91 -4.23 -2.71 -14.18
N ARG A 92 -3.05 -3.24 -13.84
CA ARG A 92 -2.80 -4.17 -12.72
C ARG A 92 -2.30 -3.36 -11.52
N GLY A 93 -3.20 -3.04 -10.60
CA GLY A 93 -2.94 -2.24 -9.41
C GLY A 93 -2.46 -3.08 -8.23
N MET A 94 -1.57 -2.50 -7.43
CA MET A 94 -1.19 -3.00 -6.11
C MET A 94 -1.54 -1.95 -5.07
N LEU A 95 -2.33 -2.29 -4.04
CA LEU A 95 -2.66 -1.36 -2.95
C LEU A 95 -1.63 -1.47 -1.83
N VAL A 96 -1.11 -0.33 -1.40
CA VAL A 96 -0.08 -0.22 -0.36
C VAL A 96 -0.58 0.65 0.78
N ALA A 97 -0.34 0.20 2.01
CA ALA A 97 -0.60 0.95 3.22
C ALA A 97 0.47 0.67 4.29
N SER A 98 0.63 1.53 5.28
CA SER A 98 1.39 1.21 6.49
C SER A 98 0.70 0.09 7.27
N THR A 99 -0.62 0.22 7.44
CA THR A 99 -1.54 -0.78 7.98
C THR A 99 -2.90 -0.67 7.30
N PHE A 100 -3.63 -1.79 7.18
CA PHE A 100 -5.03 -1.76 6.71
C PHE A 100 -5.99 -1.76 7.89
N THR A 101 -7.03 -0.94 7.80
CA THR A 101 -8.09 -0.84 8.82
C THR A 101 -9.46 -1.10 8.16
N SER A 102 -10.52 -1.11 8.97
CA SER A 102 -11.90 -1.18 8.45
C SER A 102 -12.29 0.04 7.63
N GLU A 103 -11.58 1.17 7.78
CA GLU A 103 -11.83 2.41 7.02
C GLU A 103 -11.13 2.41 5.66
N THR A 104 -10.15 1.52 5.47
CA THR A 104 -9.37 1.37 4.23
C THR A 104 -9.54 -0.03 3.61
N PRO A 105 -10.78 -0.47 3.32
CA PRO A 105 -11.07 -1.85 2.92
C PRO A 105 -10.47 -2.20 1.56
N ILE A 106 -9.74 -3.33 1.50
CA ILE A 106 -9.11 -3.83 0.28
C ILE A 106 -10.18 -4.34 -0.70
N ALA A 107 -11.19 -5.07 -0.22
CA ALA A 107 -12.24 -5.66 -1.06
C ALA A 107 -13.05 -4.63 -1.86
N SER A 108 -13.29 -3.44 -1.29
CA SER A 108 -13.99 -2.35 -1.99
C SER A 108 -13.16 -1.82 -3.16
N ILE A 109 -11.84 -1.72 -3.01
CA ILE A 109 -10.93 -1.31 -4.09
C ILE A 109 -10.85 -2.37 -5.17
N ALA A 110 -10.74 -3.65 -4.80
CA ALA A 110 -10.74 -4.74 -5.75
C ALA A 110 -12.01 -4.74 -6.62
N THR A 111 -13.18 -4.61 -5.99
CA THR A 111 -14.47 -4.55 -6.68
C THR A 111 -14.53 -3.36 -7.64
N MET A 112 -14.21 -2.15 -7.16
CA MET A 112 -14.27 -0.92 -7.95
C MET A 112 -13.30 -0.92 -9.14
N LEU A 113 -12.11 -1.50 -8.99
CA LEU A 113 -11.17 -1.70 -10.09
C LEU A 113 -11.70 -2.71 -11.11
N GLY A 114 -12.23 -3.85 -10.64
CA GLY A 114 -12.81 -4.89 -11.47
C GLY A 114 -13.96 -4.40 -12.35
N GLU A 115 -14.89 -3.63 -11.78
CA GLU A 115 -16.01 -3.00 -12.51
C GLU A 115 -15.55 -2.05 -13.63
N ARG A 116 -14.32 -1.52 -13.53
CA ARG A 116 -13.72 -0.60 -14.51
C ARG A 116 -12.72 -1.30 -15.46
N GLY A 117 -12.63 -2.62 -15.42
CA GLY A 117 -11.72 -3.39 -16.26
C GLY A 117 -10.24 -3.30 -15.84
N HIS A 118 -9.99 -3.03 -14.55
CA HIS A 118 -8.69 -3.10 -13.91
C HIS A 118 -8.65 -4.27 -12.93
N GLU A 119 -7.47 -4.61 -12.43
CA GLU A 119 -7.29 -5.73 -11.49
C GLU A 119 -6.48 -5.28 -10.28
N LEU A 120 -6.95 -5.60 -9.07
CA LEU A 120 -6.12 -5.49 -7.86
C LEU A 120 -5.35 -6.80 -7.68
N VAL A 121 -4.06 -6.81 -8.04
CA VAL A 121 -3.27 -8.05 -8.07
C VAL A 121 -2.62 -8.39 -6.72
N LEU A 122 -2.51 -7.40 -5.84
CA LEU A 122 -1.89 -7.52 -4.52
C LEU A 122 -2.31 -6.36 -3.61
N ALA A 123 -2.52 -6.65 -2.33
CA ALA A 123 -2.47 -5.68 -1.26
C ALA A 123 -1.23 -5.92 -0.38
N ALA A 124 -0.50 -4.88 -0.01
CA ALA A 124 0.67 -5.01 0.85
C ALA A 124 0.73 -3.96 1.95
N ALA A 125 1.22 -4.37 3.11
CA ALA A 125 1.40 -3.52 4.26
C ALA A 125 2.80 -3.63 4.89
N ILE A 126 3.19 -2.63 5.69
CA ILE A 126 4.33 -2.78 6.59
C ILE A 126 3.93 -3.74 7.71
N GLU A 127 2.90 -3.39 8.48
CA GLU A 127 2.45 -4.18 9.63
C GLU A 127 1.02 -4.70 9.46
N GLY A 128 0.72 -5.75 10.23
CA GLY A 128 -0.64 -6.20 10.49
C GLY A 128 -1.13 -7.37 9.64
N ARG A 129 -2.43 -7.60 9.74
CA ARG A 129 -3.17 -8.60 8.97
C ARG A 129 -4.36 -7.90 8.34
N ALA A 130 -4.61 -8.18 7.07
CA ALA A 130 -5.80 -7.66 6.44
C ALA A 130 -7.01 -8.51 6.81
N ALA A 131 -7.99 -7.87 7.45
CA ALA A 131 -9.25 -8.51 7.88
C ALA A 131 -10.26 -8.68 6.72
N ASP A 132 -10.14 -7.87 5.67
CA ASP A 132 -11.08 -7.80 4.54
C ASP A 132 -10.34 -7.80 3.19
N VAL A 133 -9.62 -8.88 2.91
CA VAL A 133 -8.86 -9.05 1.66
C VAL A 133 -9.71 -9.54 0.49
N GLY A 134 -10.87 -10.12 0.76
CA GLY A 134 -11.62 -10.90 -0.23
C GLY A 134 -10.75 -12.00 -0.84
N GLU A 135 -10.67 -12.03 -2.17
CA GLU A 135 -9.79 -12.94 -2.93
C GLU A 135 -8.42 -12.33 -3.26
N THR A 136 -8.18 -11.08 -2.88
CA THR A 136 -6.95 -10.35 -3.20
C THR A 136 -5.78 -10.94 -2.39
N PRO A 137 -4.66 -11.32 -3.02
CA PRO A 137 -3.45 -11.70 -2.30
C PRO A 137 -3.01 -10.60 -1.33
N PHE A 138 -2.50 -10.99 -0.17
CA PHE A 138 -2.05 -10.05 0.87
C PHE A 138 -0.66 -10.39 1.40
N VAL A 139 0.20 -9.38 1.52
CA VAL A 139 1.55 -9.50 2.08
C VAL A 139 1.78 -8.42 3.12
N ALA A 140 2.26 -8.79 4.30
CA ALA A 140 2.79 -7.85 5.28
C ALA A 140 4.28 -8.11 5.52
N LEU A 141 5.07 -7.05 5.74
CA LEU A 141 6.44 -7.21 6.24
C LEU A 141 6.45 -7.77 7.67
N ASN A 142 5.33 -7.54 8.39
CA ASN A 142 4.85 -7.96 9.72
C ASN A 142 5.26 -7.06 10.90
#